data_AF-A0A0S4QYT0-F1
#
_entry.id   AF-A0A0S4QYT0-F1
#
_cell.length_a   1.000
_cell.length_b   1.000
_cell.length_c   1.000
_cell.angle_alpha   90.00
_cell.angle_beta   90.00
_cell.angle_gamma   90.00
#
_symmetry.space_group_name_H-M   'P 1'
#
loop_
_entity.id
_entity.type
_entity.pdbx_description
1 polymer ?
#
loop_
_entity_poly.entity_id
_entity_poly.type
_entity_poly.pdbx_seq_one_letter_code
_entity_poly.pdbx_strand_id
1 'polypeptide(L)'
;QGVQGVLPCQWCGRDVPQRSGGAGRKRRYCDPVETGRTCQDEAKRARAARRAAGGVGGDVAAVEEVMDRLGMYVDRLADGLAAELTPAGIQAAVAAAEATAATRIAAATAEAQEVRRVAADQVAAATAEAQAAREAAVAASTARDAAVAQAAAATEDAARAEAQAATARETAAAATTAAQEARAAAAAAVADRDQAQAAATAAETARAAAVADAEDSRRRAQAADDARADAQARAAQAAAEASAARDTATAAETRAAAAEQAWRTEATTAARATAAAETARAQAAAAEDRAAAATARAESEIEARLGAEDTARAAQAAVLTLTRERDGLATDLTALRAATTAELAALRDQLDQARERAVRAETERDALQAEQTSRPAARRRTPRTPPADPDR
;
A
#
# COMPACT_ATOMS: atom_id res chain seq x y z
N GLN A 1 -131.78 -112.38 -76.38
CA GLN A 1 -132.02 -112.62 -74.94
C GLN A 1 -132.18 -114.13 -74.78
N GLY A 2 -131.20 -114.82 -74.20
CA GLY A 2 -131.23 -116.29 -74.08
C GLY A 2 -131.56 -116.70 -72.65
N VAL A 3 -132.64 -117.46 -72.45
CA VAL A 3 -132.98 -118.03 -71.13
C VAL A 3 -132.02 -119.18 -70.85
N GLN A 4 -130.87 -118.87 -70.25
CA GLN A 4 -129.93 -119.88 -69.76
C GLN A 4 -130.14 -120.12 -68.27
N GLY A 5 -130.44 -121.38 -67.93
CA GLY A 5 -130.89 -121.78 -66.61
C GLY A 5 -132.42 -121.71 -66.48
N VAL A 6 -133.06 -122.87 -66.51
CA VAL A 6 -134.30 -123.12 -65.76
C VAL A 6 -133.91 -123.72 -64.42
N LEU A 7 -134.55 -123.27 -63.34
CA LEU A 7 -134.43 -123.86 -62.01
C LEU A 7 -135.80 -124.34 -61.55
N PRO A 8 -135.93 -125.53 -60.94
CA PRO A 8 -137.20 -126.02 -60.45
C PRO A 8 -137.73 -125.10 -59.33
N CYS A 9 -139.02 -124.78 -59.40
CA CYS A 9 -139.73 -124.02 -58.37
C CYS A 9 -139.63 -124.75 -57.03
N GLN A 10 -139.10 -124.08 -55.99
CA GLN A 10 -138.90 -124.68 -54.65
C GLN A 10 -140.19 -125.12 -53.93
N TRP A 11 -141.37 -124.94 -54.54
CA TRP A 11 -142.65 -125.39 -54.00
C TRP A 11 -143.32 -126.48 -54.83
N CYS A 12 -143.35 -126.33 -56.16
CA CYS A 12 -144.08 -127.25 -57.05
C CYS A 12 -143.20 -127.97 -58.09
N GLY A 13 -141.87 -127.86 -57.99
CA GLY A 13 -140.88 -128.51 -58.87
C GLY A 13 -140.81 -127.97 -60.31
N ARG A 14 -141.85 -127.30 -60.81
CA ARG A 14 -141.95 -126.81 -62.19
C ARG A 14 -140.83 -125.82 -62.54
N ASP A 15 -140.25 -125.97 -63.73
CA ASP A 15 -139.19 -125.11 -64.24
C ASP A 15 -139.55 -123.62 -64.21
N VAL A 16 -138.67 -122.82 -63.61
CA VAL A 16 -138.75 -121.35 -63.54
C VAL A 16 -137.64 -120.76 -64.41
N PRO A 17 -137.96 -120.06 -65.51
CA PRO A 17 -136.96 -119.44 -66.36
C PRO A 17 -136.22 -118.33 -65.59
N GLN A 18 -134.89 -118.42 -65.55
CA GLN A 18 -134.05 -117.42 -64.89
C GLN A 18 -133.77 -116.23 -65.82
N ARG A 19 -133.58 -115.05 -65.23
CA ARG A 19 -133.21 -113.84 -65.98
C ARG A 19 -131.72 -113.87 -66.30
N SER A 20 -131.38 -113.84 -67.59
CA SER A 20 -129.99 -113.81 -68.06
C SER A 20 -129.28 -112.51 -67.63
N GLY A 21 -128.17 -112.64 -66.88
CA GLY A 21 -127.21 -111.55 -66.67
C GLY A 21 -127.58 -110.46 -65.65
N GLY A 22 -128.59 -110.66 -64.79
CA GLY A 22 -128.94 -109.70 -63.74
C GLY A 22 -128.27 -110.02 -62.40
N ALA A 23 -127.58 -109.05 -61.80
CA ALA A 23 -126.98 -109.14 -60.46
C ALA A 23 -128.02 -109.05 -59.33
N GLY A 24 -128.99 -109.97 -59.33
CA GLY A 24 -130.09 -110.05 -58.36
C GLY A 24 -130.38 -111.49 -57.94
N ARG A 25 -131.21 -111.67 -56.90
CA ARG A 25 -131.57 -113.02 -56.41
C ARG A 25 -132.24 -113.86 -57.51
N LYS A 26 -131.68 -115.05 -57.75
CA LYS A 26 -132.25 -116.11 -58.60
C LYS A 26 -133.71 -116.37 -58.22
N ARG A 27 -134.61 -116.50 -59.21
CA ARG A 27 -136.05 -116.72 -59.00
C ARG A 27 -136.28 -118.14 -58.47
N ARG A 28 -136.68 -118.27 -57.19
CA ARG A 28 -136.90 -119.56 -56.50
C ARG A 28 -138.34 -120.11 -56.62
N TYR A 29 -139.30 -119.32 -57.09
CA TYR A 29 -140.71 -119.72 -57.29
C TYR A 29 -141.21 -119.28 -58.66
N CYS A 30 -142.19 -120.00 -59.21
CA CYS A 30 -142.84 -119.67 -60.47
C CYS A 30 -143.73 -118.41 -60.34
N ASP A 31 -143.88 -117.67 -61.44
CA ASP A 31 -144.68 -116.44 -61.46
C ASP A 31 -146.19 -116.79 -61.42
N PRO A 32 -147.00 -116.18 -60.53
CA PRO A 32 -148.42 -116.53 -60.43
C PRO A 32 -149.21 -116.22 -61.72
N VAL A 33 -148.77 -115.24 -62.52
CA VAL A 33 -149.40 -114.86 -63.79
C VAL A 33 -149.32 -115.99 -64.83
N GLU A 34 -148.22 -116.74 -64.88
CA GLU A 34 -148.01 -117.84 -65.83
C GLU A 34 -148.67 -119.16 -65.38
N THR A 35 -148.89 -119.33 -64.07
CA THR A 35 -149.19 -120.65 -63.48
C THR A 35 -150.53 -120.74 -62.75
N GLY A 36 -151.24 -119.62 -62.58
CA GLY A 36 -152.54 -119.55 -61.88
C GLY A 36 -152.48 -119.90 -60.40
N ARG A 37 -151.28 -120.08 -59.82
CA ARG A 37 -151.05 -120.47 -58.42
C ARG A 37 -150.01 -119.60 -57.76
N THR A 38 -150.30 -119.15 -56.55
CA THR A 38 -149.41 -118.29 -55.76
C THR A 38 -148.40 -119.14 -54.98
N CYS A 39 -147.62 -119.98 -55.67
CA CYS A 39 -146.68 -120.94 -55.07
C CYS A 39 -145.70 -120.32 -54.05
N GLN A 40 -145.32 -119.04 -54.22
CA GLN A 40 -144.53 -118.30 -53.22
C GLN A 40 -145.31 -118.09 -51.91
N ASP A 41 -146.59 -117.72 -51.98
CA ASP A 41 -147.45 -117.49 -50.81
C ASP A 41 -147.99 -118.80 -50.21
N GLU A 42 -148.17 -119.85 -51.02
CA GLU A 42 -148.39 -121.22 -50.53
C GLU A 42 -147.19 -121.68 -49.69
N ALA A 43 -145.97 -121.56 -50.23
CA ALA A 43 -144.73 -121.85 -49.48
C ALA A 43 -144.53 -120.92 -48.27
N LYS A 44 -145.06 -119.70 -48.29
CA LYS A 44 -145.05 -118.76 -47.15
C LYS A 44 -146.06 -119.17 -46.07
N ARG A 45 -147.28 -119.57 -46.46
CA ARG A 45 -148.31 -120.13 -45.56
C ARG A 45 -147.84 -121.44 -44.95
N ALA A 46 -147.25 -122.35 -45.73
CA ALA A 46 -146.71 -123.61 -45.22
C ALA A 46 -145.58 -123.40 -44.21
N ARG A 47 -144.65 -122.48 -44.47
CA ARG A 47 -143.61 -122.11 -43.48
C ARG A 47 -144.17 -121.38 -42.26
N ALA A 48 -145.21 -120.56 -42.42
CA ALA A 48 -145.91 -119.94 -41.29
C ALA A 48 -146.63 -121.00 -40.43
N ALA A 49 -147.30 -121.97 -41.05
CA ALA A 49 -147.96 -123.08 -40.35
C ALA A 49 -146.95 -123.98 -39.62
N ARG A 50 -145.83 -124.37 -40.25
CA ARG A 50 -144.75 -125.13 -39.58
C ARG A 50 -144.17 -124.38 -38.39
N ARG A 51 -143.92 -123.06 -38.52
CA ARG A 51 -143.44 -122.22 -37.40
C ARG A 51 -144.50 -122.00 -36.31
N ALA A 52 -145.79 -122.09 -36.63
CA ALA A 52 -146.89 -121.96 -35.68
C ALA A 52 -147.30 -123.30 -35.02
N ALA A 53 -146.85 -124.44 -35.53
CA ALA A 53 -147.24 -125.77 -35.04
C ALA A 53 -146.62 -126.12 -33.66
N GLY A 54 -145.45 -125.57 -33.35
CA GLY A 54 -144.73 -125.83 -32.08
C GLY A 54 -144.03 -127.20 -32.01
N GLY A 55 -143.19 -127.36 -30.99
CA GLY A 55 -142.39 -128.56 -30.76
C GLY A 55 -141.34 -128.84 -31.85
N VAL A 56 -140.90 -130.10 -31.92
CA VAL A 56 -139.75 -130.55 -32.73
C VAL A 56 -139.81 -130.13 -34.21
N GLY A 57 -141.00 -130.04 -34.81
CA GLY A 57 -141.17 -129.56 -36.19
C GLY A 57 -140.83 -128.08 -36.39
N GLY A 58 -140.95 -127.26 -35.34
CA GLY A 58 -140.47 -125.88 -35.30
C GLY A 58 -138.96 -125.79 -35.11
N ASP A 59 -138.39 -126.63 -34.25
CA ASP A 59 -136.95 -126.67 -34.00
C ASP A 59 -136.17 -127.13 -35.24
N VAL A 60 -136.67 -128.16 -35.96
CA VAL A 60 -136.13 -128.59 -37.25
C VAL A 60 -136.20 -127.45 -38.28
N ALA A 61 -137.32 -126.72 -38.35
CA ALA A 61 -137.44 -125.56 -39.26
C ALA A 61 -136.49 -124.40 -38.89
N ALA A 62 -136.13 -124.24 -37.62
CA ALA A 62 -135.12 -123.26 -37.19
C ALA A 62 -133.70 -123.72 -37.57
N VAL A 63 -133.38 -125.01 -37.43
CA VAL A 63 -132.11 -125.60 -37.89
C VAL A 63 -131.99 -125.51 -39.42
N GLU A 64 -133.07 -125.77 -40.17
CA GLU A 64 -133.13 -125.56 -41.61
C GLU A 64 -132.79 -124.11 -41.99
N GLU A 65 -133.35 -123.10 -41.29
CA GLU A 65 -133.04 -121.70 -41.57
C GLU A 65 -131.59 -121.32 -41.19
N VAL A 66 -131.03 -121.90 -40.12
CA VAL A 66 -129.60 -121.73 -39.79
C VAL A 66 -128.70 -122.34 -40.87
N MET A 67 -129.05 -123.52 -41.41
CA MET A 67 -128.33 -124.14 -42.52
C MET A 67 -128.42 -123.33 -43.82
N ASP A 68 -129.60 -122.78 -44.16
CA ASP A 68 -129.79 -121.92 -45.34
C ASP A 68 -129.00 -120.60 -45.21
N ARG A 69 -128.84 -120.07 -43.98
CA ARG A 69 -127.95 -118.93 -43.68
C ARG A 69 -126.47 -119.33 -43.75
N LEU A 70 -126.09 -120.49 -43.22
CA LEU A 70 -124.70 -120.98 -43.28
C LEU A 70 -124.26 -121.19 -44.73
N GLY A 71 -125.13 -121.77 -45.56
CA GLY A 71 -124.95 -121.86 -47.01
C GLY A 71 -124.72 -120.49 -47.66
N MET A 72 -125.49 -119.46 -47.30
CA MET A 72 -125.26 -118.09 -47.80
C MET A 72 -123.90 -117.49 -47.38
N TYR A 73 -123.36 -117.87 -46.21
CA TYR A 73 -122.02 -117.47 -45.81
C TYR A 73 -120.92 -118.28 -46.53
N VAL A 74 -121.13 -119.58 -46.76
CA VAL A 74 -120.22 -120.42 -47.56
C VAL A 74 -120.19 -119.96 -49.02
N ASP A 75 -121.34 -119.69 -49.64
CA ASP A 75 -121.44 -119.09 -50.98
C ASP A 75 -120.65 -117.76 -51.04
N ARG A 76 -120.84 -116.87 -50.05
CA ARG A 76 -120.14 -115.58 -50.00
C ARG A 76 -118.63 -115.69 -49.78
N LEU A 77 -118.19 -116.67 -48.99
CA LEU A 77 -116.77 -116.98 -48.80
C LEU A 77 -116.17 -117.63 -50.06
N ALA A 78 -116.92 -118.47 -50.76
CA ALA A 78 -116.53 -119.07 -52.02
C ALA A 78 -116.45 -118.02 -53.15
N ASP A 79 -117.42 -117.12 -53.27
CA ASP A 79 -117.39 -115.99 -54.22
C ASP A 79 -116.19 -115.05 -53.94
N GLY A 80 -115.93 -114.73 -52.66
CA GLY A 80 -114.79 -113.91 -52.26
C GLY A 80 -113.45 -114.60 -52.54
N LEU A 81 -113.30 -115.87 -52.16
CA LEU A 81 -112.09 -116.64 -52.41
C LEU A 81 -111.88 -116.91 -53.91
N ALA A 82 -112.96 -117.08 -54.68
CA ALA A 82 -112.90 -117.19 -56.13
C ALA A 82 -112.42 -115.87 -56.77
N ALA A 83 -112.88 -114.71 -56.29
CA ALA A 83 -112.39 -113.41 -56.76
C ALA A 83 -110.87 -113.28 -56.54
N GLU A 84 -110.39 -113.51 -55.31
CA GLU A 84 -108.97 -113.43 -54.95
C GLU A 84 -108.10 -114.48 -55.67
N LEU A 85 -108.59 -115.70 -55.86
CA LEU A 85 -107.87 -116.78 -56.56
C LEU A 85 -108.02 -116.77 -58.09
N THR A 86 -108.79 -115.85 -58.67
CA THR A 86 -108.73 -115.64 -60.13
C THR A 86 -107.37 -115.08 -60.54
N PRO A 87 -106.90 -115.33 -61.78
CA PRO A 87 -105.71 -114.66 -62.30
C PRO A 87 -105.79 -113.12 -62.24
N ALA A 88 -107.00 -112.54 -62.32
CA ALA A 88 -107.22 -111.11 -62.18
C ALA A 88 -107.10 -110.62 -60.73
N GLY A 89 -107.60 -111.38 -59.75
CA GLY A 89 -107.43 -111.09 -58.32
C GLY A 89 -105.94 -111.13 -57.91
N ILE A 90 -105.23 -112.18 -58.32
CA ILE A 90 -103.79 -112.31 -58.11
C ILE A 90 -103.03 -111.14 -58.76
N GLN A 91 -103.37 -110.75 -60.00
CA GLN A 91 -102.77 -109.58 -60.66
C GLN A 91 -103.07 -108.27 -59.93
N ALA A 92 -104.28 -108.08 -59.40
CA ALA A 92 -104.63 -106.90 -58.60
C ALA A 92 -103.86 -106.85 -57.26
N ALA A 93 -103.71 -108.00 -56.60
CA ALA A 93 -102.92 -108.12 -55.36
C ALA A 93 -101.42 -107.86 -55.61
N VAL A 94 -100.86 -108.39 -56.71
CA VAL A 94 -99.49 -108.09 -57.14
C VAL A 94 -99.34 -106.60 -57.47
N ALA A 95 -100.23 -106.00 -58.25
CA ALA A 95 -100.18 -104.58 -58.57
C ALA A 95 -100.31 -103.68 -57.33
N ALA A 96 -101.11 -104.08 -56.32
CA ALA A 96 -101.20 -103.37 -55.04
C ALA A 96 -99.91 -103.52 -54.20
N ALA A 97 -99.27 -104.70 -54.24
CA ALA A 97 -97.97 -104.92 -53.59
C ALA A 97 -96.85 -104.15 -54.29
N GLU A 98 -96.82 -104.12 -55.63
CA GLU A 98 -95.89 -103.32 -56.44
C GLU A 98 -96.09 -101.82 -56.21
N ALA A 99 -97.33 -101.33 -56.17
CA ALA A 99 -97.63 -99.94 -55.83
C ALA A 99 -97.15 -99.60 -54.40
N THR A 100 -97.40 -100.48 -53.43
CA THR A 100 -96.92 -100.30 -52.04
C THR A 100 -95.39 -100.32 -51.96
N ALA A 101 -94.73 -101.19 -52.72
CA ALA A 101 -93.28 -101.24 -52.82
C ALA A 101 -92.71 -99.98 -53.49
N ALA A 102 -93.32 -99.52 -54.59
CA ALA A 102 -92.95 -98.27 -55.26
C ALA A 102 -93.13 -97.05 -54.35
N THR A 103 -94.21 -96.97 -53.56
CA THR A 103 -94.37 -95.91 -52.54
C THR A 103 -93.30 -95.97 -51.47
N ARG A 104 -92.95 -97.16 -50.97
CA ARG A 104 -91.87 -97.34 -49.96
C ARG A 104 -90.49 -97.01 -50.53
N ILE A 105 -90.20 -97.39 -51.77
CA ILE A 105 -88.96 -97.05 -52.48
C ILE A 105 -88.90 -95.54 -52.71
N ALA A 106 -89.98 -94.91 -53.17
CA ALA A 106 -90.06 -93.47 -53.35
C ALA A 106 -89.78 -92.73 -52.02
N ALA A 107 -90.44 -93.12 -50.93
CA ALA A 107 -90.20 -92.57 -49.59
C ALA A 107 -88.73 -92.75 -49.16
N ALA A 108 -88.18 -93.96 -49.23
CA ALA A 108 -86.79 -94.22 -48.87
C ALA A 108 -85.78 -93.46 -49.76
N THR A 109 -86.09 -93.24 -51.05
CA THR A 109 -85.25 -92.41 -51.92
C THR A 109 -85.35 -90.92 -51.60
N ALA A 110 -86.53 -90.43 -51.18
CA ALA A 110 -86.71 -89.06 -50.72
C ALA A 110 -86.00 -88.82 -49.38
N GLU A 111 -86.14 -89.72 -48.42
CA GLU A 111 -85.37 -89.72 -47.16
C GLU A 111 -83.86 -89.76 -47.43
N ALA A 112 -83.39 -90.65 -48.31
CA ALA A 112 -81.98 -90.72 -48.68
C ALA A 112 -81.49 -89.52 -49.51
N GLN A 113 -82.36 -88.78 -50.19
CA GLN A 113 -82.03 -87.50 -50.83
C GLN A 113 -81.96 -86.37 -49.80
N GLU A 114 -82.92 -86.30 -48.88
CA GLU A 114 -82.97 -85.29 -47.82
C GLU A 114 -81.80 -85.44 -46.84
N VAL A 115 -81.47 -86.67 -46.41
CA VAL A 115 -80.26 -86.93 -45.59
C VAL A 115 -78.98 -86.51 -46.32
N ARG A 116 -78.88 -86.73 -47.64
CA ARG A 116 -77.74 -86.25 -48.44
C ARG A 116 -77.71 -84.73 -48.58
N ARG A 117 -78.87 -84.08 -48.71
CA ARG A 117 -79.00 -82.62 -48.75
C ARG A 117 -78.58 -82.00 -47.41
N VAL A 118 -79.17 -82.46 -46.31
CA VAL A 118 -78.84 -81.99 -44.95
C VAL A 118 -77.36 -82.23 -44.62
N ALA A 119 -76.79 -83.37 -45.01
CA ALA A 119 -75.35 -83.62 -44.84
C ALA A 119 -74.48 -82.67 -45.69
N ALA A 120 -74.87 -82.38 -46.94
CA ALA A 120 -74.16 -81.41 -47.78
C ALA A 120 -74.27 -79.98 -47.23
N ASP A 121 -75.45 -79.58 -46.76
CA ASP A 121 -75.70 -78.27 -46.14
C ASP A 121 -74.90 -78.11 -44.83
N GLN A 122 -74.81 -79.16 -44.01
CA GLN A 122 -73.97 -79.18 -42.80
C GLN A 122 -72.47 -79.09 -43.13
N VAL A 123 -71.99 -79.82 -44.14
CA VAL A 123 -70.59 -79.74 -44.58
C VAL A 123 -70.28 -78.36 -45.18
N ALA A 124 -71.21 -77.76 -45.93
CA ALA A 124 -71.07 -76.40 -46.45
C ALA A 124 -71.01 -75.35 -45.31
N ALA A 125 -71.91 -75.44 -44.33
CA ALA A 125 -71.92 -74.56 -43.16
C ALA A 125 -70.62 -74.69 -42.36
N ALA A 126 -70.20 -75.90 -42.00
CA ALA A 126 -68.96 -76.15 -41.26
C ALA A 126 -67.71 -75.71 -42.05
N THR A 127 -67.73 -75.79 -43.38
CA THR A 127 -66.65 -75.28 -44.24
C THR A 127 -66.60 -73.75 -44.23
N ALA A 128 -67.75 -73.08 -44.32
CA ALA A 128 -67.85 -71.62 -44.26
C ALA A 128 -67.43 -71.07 -42.87
N GLU A 129 -67.87 -71.71 -41.78
CA GLU A 129 -67.44 -71.40 -40.42
C GLU A 129 -65.92 -71.58 -40.27
N ALA A 130 -65.37 -72.68 -40.79
CA ALA A 130 -63.93 -72.94 -40.76
C ALA A 130 -63.11 -72.07 -41.72
N GLN A 131 -63.74 -71.37 -42.67
CA GLN A 131 -63.12 -70.31 -43.50
C GLN A 131 -63.14 -68.98 -42.75
N ALA A 132 -64.31 -68.54 -42.27
CA ALA A 132 -64.47 -67.32 -41.49
C ALA A 132 -63.58 -67.30 -40.23
N ALA A 133 -63.45 -68.43 -39.53
CA ALA A 133 -62.56 -68.57 -38.38
C ALA A 133 -61.06 -68.42 -38.75
N ARG A 134 -60.66 -68.86 -39.95
CA ARG A 134 -59.29 -68.67 -40.46
C ARG A 134 -59.04 -67.22 -40.88
N GLU A 135 -59.98 -66.60 -41.57
CA GLU A 135 -59.92 -65.18 -41.96
C GLU A 135 -59.85 -64.27 -40.72
N ALA A 136 -60.68 -64.53 -39.71
CA ALA A 136 -60.63 -63.83 -38.42
C ALA A 136 -59.30 -64.03 -37.69
N ALA A 137 -58.73 -65.25 -37.70
CA ALA A 137 -57.42 -65.52 -37.09
C ALA A 137 -56.26 -64.80 -37.81
N VAL A 138 -56.29 -64.75 -39.15
CA VAL A 138 -55.32 -63.99 -39.95
C VAL A 138 -55.45 -62.50 -39.67
N ALA A 139 -56.66 -61.95 -39.71
CA ALA A 139 -56.91 -60.54 -39.39
C ALA A 139 -56.47 -60.16 -37.97
N ALA A 140 -56.71 -61.03 -36.98
CA ALA A 140 -56.25 -60.85 -35.61
C ALA A 140 -54.72 -60.88 -35.48
N SER A 141 -54.01 -61.74 -36.22
CA SER A 141 -52.55 -61.69 -36.26
C SER A 141 -52.06 -60.38 -36.89
N THR A 142 -52.55 -60.02 -38.08
CA THR A 142 -52.16 -58.78 -38.75
C THR A 142 -52.42 -57.54 -37.88
N ALA A 143 -53.55 -57.49 -37.16
CA ALA A 143 -53.85 -56.41 -36.22
C ALA A 143 -52.88 -56.38 -35.01
N ARG A 144 -52.57 -57.53 -34.42
CA ARG A 144 -51.55 -57.64 -33.35
C ARG A 144 -50.18 -57.20 -33.83
N ASP A 145 -49.77 -57.68 -35.00
CA ASP A 145 -48.43 -57.48 -35.54
C ASP A 145 -48.23 -56.01 -35.97
N ALA A 146 -49.29 -55.36 -36.48
CA ALA A 146 -49.33 -53.91 -36.68
C ALA A 146 -49.29 -53.12 -35.36
N ALA A 147 -50.00 -53.55 -34.31
CA ALA A 147 -49.96 -52.90 -33.00
C ALA A 147 -48.57 -53.02 -32.34
N VAL A 148 -47.88 -54.15 -32.49
CA VAL A 148 -46.49 -54.33 -32.04
C VAL A 148 -45.55 -53.41 -32.80
N ALA A 149 -45.69 -53.29 -34.13
CA ALA A 149 -44.90 -52.36 -34.94
C ALA A 149 -45.13 -50.89 -34.54
N GLN A 150 -46.37 -50.50 -34.26
CA GLN A 150 -46.70 -49.16 -33.77
C GLN A 150 -46.11 -48.88 -32.37
N ALA A 151 -46.16 -49.87 -31.46
CA ALA A 151 -45.56 -49.74 -30.13
C ALA A 151 -44.02 -49.63 -30.19
N ALA A 152 -43.38 -50.38 -31.09
CA ALA A 152 -41.94 -50.27 -31.34
C ALA A 152 -41.57 -48.88 -31.87
N ALA A 153 -42.26 -48.40 -32.92
CA ALA A 153 -42.05 -47.07 -33.47
C ALA A 153 -42.26 -45.95 -32.42
N ALA A 154 -43.33 -46.02 -31.63
CA ALA A 154 -43.57 -45.07 -30.55
C ALA A 154 -42.48 -45.09 -29.45
N THR A 155 -41.86 -46.26 -29.20
CA THR A 155 -40.73 -46.40 -28.26
C THR A 155 -39.45 -45.78 -28.84
N GLU A 156 -39.17 -45.99 -30.12
CA GLU A 156 -38.04 -45.33 -30.80
C GLU A 156 -38.24 -43.81 -30.88
N ASP A 157 -39.46 -43.34 -31.17
CA ASP A 157 -39.80 -41.92 -31.22
C ASP A 157 -39.60 -41.25 -29.85
N ALA A 158 -40.05 -41.90 -28.78
CA ALA A 158 -39.81 -41.45 -27.40
C ALA A 158 -38.32 -41.40 -27.07
N ALA A 159 -37.55 -42.45 -27.38
CA ALA A 159 -36.10 -42.49 -27.14
C ALA A 159 -35.34 -41.40 -27.91
N ARG A 160 -35.75 -41.10 -29.16
CA ARG A 160 -35.17 -39.98 -29.94
C ARG A 160 -35.54 -38.62 -29.34
N ALA A 161 -36.77 -38.45 -28.84
CA ALA A 161 -37.19 -37.23 -28.16
C ALA A 161 -36.45 -37.01 -26.82
N GLU A 162 -36.23 -38.07 -26.04
CA GLU A 162 -35.45 -38.02 -24.80
C GLU A 162 -33.98 -37.68 -25.06
N ALA A 163 -33.36 -38.28 -26.09
CA ALA A 163 -32.00 -37.96 -26.50
C ALA A 163 -31.86 -36.49 -26.95
N GLN A 164 -32.80 -36.00 -27.77
CA GLN A 164 -32.84 -34.59 -28.17
C GLN A 164 -33.02 -33.65 -26.97
N ALA A 165 -33.88 -34.02 -26.00
CA ALA A 165 -34.07 -33.25 -24.78
C ALA A 165 -32.83 -33.26 -23.87
N ALA A 166 -32.05 -34.35 -23.83
CA ALA A 166 -30.78 -34.42 -23.13
C ALA A 166 -29.75 -33.47 -23.76
N THR A 167 -29.49 -33.58 -25.07
CA THR A 167 -28.56 -32.70 -25.79
C THR A 167 -28.97 -31.22 -25.73
N ALA A 168 -30.27 -30.92 -25.73
CA ALA A 168 -30.77 -29.55 -25.54
C ALA A 168 -30.47 -29.01 -24.13
N ARG A 169 -30.60 -29.83 -23.08
CA ARG A 169 -30.23 -29.44 -21.70
C ARG A 169 -28.73 -29.23 -21.55
N GLU A 170 -27.91 -30.12 -22.12
CA GLU A 170 -26.44 -30.00 -22.14
C GLU A 170 -26.00 -28.72 -22.85
N THR A 171 -26.58 -28.43 -24.02
CA THR A 171 -26.31 -27.21 -24.79
C THR A 171 -26.71 -25.96 -24.00
N ALA A 172 -27.88 -25.96 -23.35
CA ALA A 172 -28.34 -24.85 -22.52
C ALA A 172 -27.47 -24.65 -21.26
N ALA A 173 -26.99 -25.73 -20.65
CA ALA A 173 -26.05 -25.66 -19.53
C ALA A 173 -24.70 -25.08 -19.97
N ALA A 174 -24.12 -25.57 -21.07
CA ALA A 174 -22.88 -25.07 -21.63
C ALA A 174 -22.97 -23.57 -22.02
N ALA A 175 -24.08 -23.16 -22.66
CA ALA A 175 -24.34 -21.75 -22.97
C ALA A 175 -24.49 -20.88 -21.70
N THR A 176 -25.06 -21.44 -20.62
CA THR A 176 -25.17 -20.75 -19.32
C THR A 176 -23.80 -20.57 -18.67
N THR A 177 -22.94 -21.59 -18.67
CA THR A 177 -21.56 -21.51 -18.18
C THR A 177 -20.75 -20.48 -18.96
N ALA A 178 -20.75 -20.56 -20.30
CA ALA A 178 -20.05 -19.59 -21.15
C ALA A 178 -20.54 -18.15 -20.94
N ALA A 179 -21.83 -17.94 -20.68
CA ALA A 179 -22.38 -16.62 -20.34
C ALA A 179 -21.97 -16.13 -18.95
N GLN A 180 -21.71 -17.03 -17.98
CA GLN A 180 -21.16 -16.68 -16.67
C GLN A 180 -19.66 -16.34 -16.77
N GLU A 181 -18.88 -17.14 -17.51
CA GLU A 181 -17.46 -16.90 -17.79
C GLU A 181 -17.24 -15.57 -18.51
N ALA A 182 -18.04 -15.27 -19.55
CA ALA A 182 -17.98 -13.99 -20.26
C ALA A 182 -18.31 -12.79 -19.36
N ARG A 183 -19.24 -12.94 -18.40
CA ARG A 183 -19.54 -11.89 -17.39
C ARG A 183 -18.42 -11.72 -16.39
N ALA A 184 -17.79 -12.80 -15.94
CA ALA A 184 -16.64 -12.75 -15.04
C ALA A 184 -15.43 -12.09 -15.72
N ALA A 185 -15.13 -12.44 -16.98
CA ALA A 185 -14.08 -11.82 -17.78
C ALA A 185 -14.34 -10.32 -18.02
N ALA A 186 -15.60 -9.94 -18.31
CA ALA A 186 -15.96 -8.53 -18.45
C ALA A 186 -15.82 -7.74 -17.14
N ALA A 187 -16.18 -8.34 -15.99
CA ALA A 187 -15.99 -7.72 -14.68
C ALA A 187 -14.50 -7.55 -14.32
N ALA A 188 -13.66 -8.56 -14.63
CA ALA A 188 -12.21 -8.46 -14.46
C ALA A 188 -11.61 -7.35 -15.33
N ALA A 189 -11.96 -7.28 -16.62
CA ALA A 189 -11.47 -6.23 -17.52
C ALA A 189 -11.89 -4.81 -17.10
N VAL A 190 -13.05 -4.66 -16.42
CA VAL A 190 -13.45 -3.39 -15.79
C VAL A 190 -12.58 -3.06 -14.58
N ALA A 191 -12.31 -4.04 -13.70
CA ALA A 191 -11.44 -3.85 -12.54
C ALA A 191 -10.00 -3.51 -12.95
N ASP A 192 -9.45 -4.19 -13.96
CA ASP A 192 -8.11 -3.94 -14.51
C ASP A 192 -8.01 -2.51 -15.09
N ARG A 193 -9.04 -2.06 -15.82
CA ARG A 193 -9.14 -0.69 -16.34
C ARG A 193 -9.15 0.33 -15.20
N ASP A 194 -9.96 0.10 -14.17
CA ASP A 194 -10.14 1.06 -13.08
C ASP A 194 -8.89 1.13 -12.19
N GLN A 195 -8.20 0.00 -12.00
CA GLN A 195 -6.87 -0.05 -11.38
C GLN A 195 -5.82 0.69 -12.23
N ALA A 196 -5.82 0.52 -13.56
CA ALA A 196 -4.91 1.23 -14.46
C ALA A 196 -5.16 2.75 -14.46
N GLN A 197 -6.43 3.19 -14.40
CA GLN A 197 -6.79 4.60 -14.27
C GLN A 197 -6.33 5.18 -12.92
N ALA A 198 -6.58 4.47 -11.81
CA ALA A 198 -6.10 4.88 -10.49
C ALA A 198 -4.56 4.99 -10.44
N ALA A 199 -3.84 4.03 -11.05
CA ALA A 199 -2.39 4.07 -11.17
C ALA A 199 -1.89 5.25 -12.04
N ALA A 200 -2.59 5.58 -13.13
CA ALA A 200 -2.27 6.75 -13.95
C ALA A 200 -2.44 8.07 -13.17
N THR A 201 -3.58 8.28 -12.50
CA THR A 201 -3.81 9.47 -11.66
C THR A 201 -2.80 9.57 -10.50
N ALA A 202 -2.42 8.44 -9.89
CA ALA A 202 -1.36 8.42 -8.88
C ALA A 202 0.01 8.82 -9.46
N ALA A 203 0.37 8.34 -10.66
CA ALA A 203 1.61 8.70 -11.35
C ALA A 203 1.63 10.18 -11.79
N GLU A 204 0.51 10.73 -12.25
CA GLU A 204 0.35 12.16 -12.55
C GLU A 204 0.50 13.02 -11.29
N THR A 205 -0.11 12.61 -10.17
CA THR A 205 0.01 13.28 -8.87
C THR A 205 1.46 13.27 -8.37
N ALA A 206 2.13 12.12 -8.44
CA ALA A 206 3.54 11.99 -8.06
C ALA A 206 4.47 12.83 -8.97
N ARG A 207 4.18 12.89 -10.28
CA ARG A 207 4.91 13.76 -11.23
C ARG A 207 4.71 15.23 -10.89
N ALA A 208 3.49 15.66 -10.56
CA ALA A 208 3.21 17.05 -10.18
C ALA A 208 3.96 17.46 -8.90
N ALA A 209 3.97 16.58 -7.89
CA ALA A 209 4.76 16.78 -6.66
C ALA A 209 6.27 16.89 -6.97
N ALA A 210 6.83 15.96 -7.75
CA ALA A 210 8.24 15.98 -8.11
C ALA A 210 8.66 17.23 -8.91
N VAL A 211 7.76 17.78 -9.74
CA VAL A 211 7.99 19.06 -10.44
C VAL A 211 7.99 20.23 -9.43
N ALA A 212 7.05 20.27 -8.49
CA ALA A 212 6.99 21.30 -7.46
C ALA A 212 8.23 21.27 -6.54
N ASP A 213 8.68 20.09 -6.13
CA ASP A 213 9.91 19.90 -5.33
C ASP A 213 11.17 20.32 -6.11
N ALA A 214 11.21 20.05 -7.42
CA ALA A 214 12.31 20.48 -8.28
C ALA A 214 12.30 22.00 -8.54
N GLU A 215 11.13 22.64 -8.59
CA GLU A 215 11.02 24.11 -8.58
C GLU A 215 11.43 24.70 -7.23
N ASP A 216 11.03 24.12 -6.11
CA ASP A 216 11.41 24.63 -4.79
C ASP A 216 12.90 24.47 -4.52
N SER A 217 13.48 23.35 -4.93
CA SER A 217 14.93 23.12 -4.91
C SER A 217 15.69 24.16 -5.74
N ARG A 218 15.15 24.55 -6.91
CA ARG A 218 15.71 25.64 -7.74
C ARG A 218 15.55 27.01 -7.09
N ARG A 219 14.41 27.32 -6.46
CA ARG A 219 14.22 28.56 -5.68
C ARG A 219 15.21 28.66 -4.51
N ARG A 220 15.41 27.57 -3.77
CA ARG A 220 16.39 27.49 -2.67
C ARG A 220 17.83 27.63 -3.16
N ALA A 221 18.17 27.03 -4.31
CA ALA A 221 19.49 27.19 -4.92
C ALA A 221 19.75 28.65 -5.33
N GLN A 222 18.81 29.27 -6.06
CA GLN A 222 18.92 30.68 -6.44
C GLN A 222 19.06 31.59 -5.22
N ALA A 223 18.21 31.44 -4.21
CA ALA A 223 18.30 32.25 -2.99
C ALA A 223 19.61 32.03 -2.21
N ALA A 224 20.23 30.86 -2.31
CA ALA A 224 21.55 30.59 -1.72
C ALA A 224 22.68 31.24 -2.54
N ASP A 225 22.57 31.30 -3.87
CA ASP A 225 23.52 32.00 -4.74
C ASP A 225 23.39 33.52 -4.66
N ASP A 226 22.16 34.04 -4.56
CA ASP A 226 21.88 35.45 -4.26
C ASP A 226 22.51 35.83 -2.90
N ALA A 227 22.29 35.02 -1.86
CA ALA A 227 22.89 35.24 -0.54
C ALA A 227 24.43 35.12 -0.53
N ARG A 228 25.03 34.30 -1.40
CA ARG A 228 26.49 34.25 -1.62
C ARG A 228 26.99 35.53 -2.29
N ALA A 229 26.29 36.03 -3.31
CA ALA A 229 26.64 37.29 -3.97
C ALA A 229 26.53 38.48 -2.99
N ASP A 230 25.48 38.53 -2.18
CA ASP A 230 25.27 39.52 -1.12
C ASP A 230 26.39 39.48 -0.07
N ALA A 231 26.79 38.28 0.36
CA ALA A 231 27.89 38.09 1.29
C ALA A 231 29.25 38.49 0.69
N GLN A 232 29.50 38.20 -0.58
CA GLN A 232 30.70 38.62 -1.31
C GLN A 232 30.75 40.14 -1.48
N ALA A 233 29.63 40.79 -1.81
CA ALA A 233 29.53 42.24 -1.92
C ALA A 233 29.82 42.93 -0.58
N ARG A 234 29.23 42.43 0.53
CA ARG A 234 29.51 42.93 1.89
C ARG A 234 30.97 42.71 2.30
N ALA A 235 31.56 41.57 1.95
CA ALA A 235 32.97 41.29 2.23
C ALA A 235 33.91 42.22 1.42
N ALA A 236 33.59 42.50 0.15
CA ALA A 236 34.32 43.45 -0.69
C ALA A 236 34.20 44.89 -0.16
N GLN A 237 33.00 45.31 0.27
CA GLN A 237 32.78 46.60 0.93
C GLN A 237 33.60 46.71 2.22
N ALA A 238 33.51 45.73 3.12
CA ALA A 238 34.27 45.72 4.36
C ALA A 238 35.80 45.71 4.13
N ALA A 239 36.28 45.04 3.08
CA ALA A 239 37.69 45.08 2.68
C ALA A 239 38.12 46.45 2.13
N ALA A 240 37.25 47.14 1.39
CA ALA A 240 37.48 48.50 0.91
C ALA A 240 37.48 49.53 2.06
N GLU A 241 36.51 49.43 2.97
CA GLU A 241 36.45 50.23 4.21
C GLU A 241 37.68 50.00 5.08
N ALA A 242 38.12 48.75 5.24
CA ALA A 242 39.35 48.40 5.96
C ALA A 242 40.62 48.84 5.22
N SER A 243 40.59 49.05 3.89
CA SER A 243 41.69 49.74 3.18
C SER A 243 41.66 51.23 3.51
N ALA A 244 40.54 51.92 3.26
CA ALA A 244 40.40 53.34 3.51
C ALA A 244 40.71 53.74 4.97
N ALA A 245 40.37 52.88 5.93
CA ALA A 245 40.74 53.05 7.34
C ALA A 245 42.26 52.93 7.58
N ARG A 246 42.95 51.98 6.93
CA ARG A 246 44.42 51.87 6.96
C ARG A 246 45.08 53.06 6.26
N ASP A 247 44.58 53.46 5.10
CA ASP A 247 45.08 54.63 4.36
C ASP A 247 44.91 55.92 5.19
N THR A 248 43.77 56.06 5.88
CA THR A 248 43.51 57.16 6.83
C THR A 248 44.42 57.11 8.06
N ALA A 249 44.69 55.92 8.60
CA ALA A 249 45.62 55.71 9.71
C ALA A 249 47.05 56.07 9.31
N THR A 250 47.55 55.55 8.18
CA THR A 250 48.87 55.90 7.61
C THR A 250 48.99 57.40 7.33
N ALA A 251 47.93 58.05 6.84
CA ALA A 251 47.88 59.50 6.67
C ALA A 251 47.80 60.27 8.00
N ALA A 252 47.29 59.68 9.08
CA ALA A 252 47.33 60.25 10.43
C ALA A 252 48.73 60.09 11.06
N GLU A 253 49.34 58.91 10.96
CA GLU A 253 50.72 58.64 11.38
C GLU A 253 51.73 59.54 10.65
N THR A 254 51.58 59.70 9.32
CA THR A 254 52.43 60.59 8.53
C THR A 254 52.29 62.05 8.98
N ARG A 255 51.08 62.50 9.29
CA ARG A 255 50.85 63.85 9.86
C ARG A 255 51.39 64.00 11.27
N ALA A 256 51.28 62.97 12.11
CA ALA A 256 51.83 62.96 13.46
C ALA A 256 53.37 63.00 13.44
N ALA A 257 54.01 62.20 12.59
CA ALA A 257 55.46 62.22 12.38
C ALA A 257 55.95 63.56 11.83
N ALA A 258 55.22 64.16 10.87
CA ALA A 258 55.53 65.50 10.36
C ALA A 258 55.35 66.59 11.42
N ALA A 259 54.30 66.52 12.25
CA ALA A 259 54.07 67.44 13.36
C ALA A 259 55.13 67.29 14.46
N GLU A 260 55.56 66.06 14.79
CA GLU A 260 56.66 65.84 15.73
C GLU A 260 58.00 66.29 15.14
N GLN A 261 58.25 66.09 13.84
CA GLN A 261 59.46 66.60 13.18
C GLN A 261 59.48 68.14 13.16
N ALA A 262 58.33 68.79 12.94
CA ALA A 262 58.20 70.24 13.08
C ALA A 262 58.47 70.68 14.53
N TRP A 263 57.82 70.05 15.52
CA TRP A 263 58.04 70.33 16.94
C TRP A 263 59.50 70.12 17.37
N ARG A 264 60.16 69.03 16.94
CA ARG A 264 61.59 68.79 17.19
C ARG A 264 62.47 69.85 16.54
N THR A 265 62.11 70.33 15.36
CA THR A 265 62.82 71.42 14.66
C THR A 265 62.66 72.76 15.38
N GLU A 266 61.44 73.07 15.84
CA GLU A 266 61.13 74.28 16.59
C GLU A 266 61.75 74.25 17.99
N ALA A 267 61.67 73.12 18.71
CA ALA A 267 62.36 72.91 19.98
C ALA A 267 63.90 73.00 19.84
N THR A 268 64.47 72.48 18.73
CA THR A 268 65.90 72.66 18.42
C THR A 268 66.24 74.12 18.13
N THR A 269 65.33 74.87 17.49
CA THR A 269 65.50 76.29 17.19
C THR A 269 65.39 77.14 18.45
N ALA A 270 64.44 76.84 19.33
CA ALA A 270 64.31 77.43 20.67
C ALA A 270 65.54 77.10 21.54
N ALA A 271 66.03 75.86 21.54
CA ALA A 271 67.24 75.49 22.26
C ALA A 271 68.48 76.24 21.75
N ARG A 272 68.61 76.46 20.44
CA ARG A 272 69.66 77.32 19.85
C ARG A 272 69.48 78.79 20.25
N ALA A 273 68.26 79.30 20.31
CA ALA A 273 67.98 80.66 20.75
C ALA A 273 68.33 80.85 22.25
N THR A 274 67.99 79.89 23.10
CA THR A 274 68.38 79.87 24.52
C THR A 274 69.89 79.79 24.68
N ALA A 275 70.57 78.87 23.98
CA ALA A 275 72.03 78.77 24.02
C ALA A 275 72.74 80.02 23.49
N ALA A 276 72.16 80.71 22.48
CA ALA A 276 72.65 82.00 22.01
C ALA A 276 72.44 83.12 23.05
N ALA A 277 71.29 83.13 23.73
CA ALA A 277 71.01 84.08 24.82
C ALA A 277 71.90 83.84 26.06
N GLU A 278 72.19 82.58 26.39
CA GLU A 278 73.13 82.20 27.45
C GLU A 278 74.57 82.55 27.07
N THR A 279 74.96 82.34 25.81
CA THR A 279 76.25 82.80 25.27
C THR A 279 76.36 84.33 25.34
N ALA A 280 75.30 85.06 25.00
CA ALA A 280 75.27 86.52 25.11
C ALA A 280 75.35 87.00 26.57
N ARG A 281 74.67 86.33 27.52
CA ARG A 281 74.79 86.60 28.96
C ARG A 281 76.21 86.32 29.48
N ALA A 282 76.82 85.21 29.07
CA ALA A 282 78.20 84.89 29.43
C ALA A 282 79.21 85.90 28.84
N GLN A 283 78.97 86.39 27.61
CA GLN A 283 79.76 87.46 27.00
C GLN A 283 79.57 88.81 27.69
N ALA A 284 78.36 89.12 28.16
CA ALA A 284 78.06 90.31 28.97
C ALA A 284 78.74 90.25 30.34
N ALA A 285 78.57 89.16 31.10
CA ALA A 285 79.25 88.94 32.38
C ALA A 285 80.78 89.02 32.21
N ALA A 286 81.34 88.36 31.20
CA ALA A 286 82.77 88.45 30.91
C ALA A 286 83.20 89.86 30.45
N ALA A 287 82.30 90.72 29.96
CA ALA A 287 82.60 92.13 29.68
C ALA A 287 82.56 92.99 30.96
N GLU A 288 81.61 92.72 31.86
CA GLU A 288 81.51 93.33 33.20
C GLU A 288 82.73 92.97 34.07
N ASP A 289 83.15 91.70 34.10
CA ASP A 289 84.38 91.24 34.75
C ASP A 289 85.63 91.96 34.20
N ARG A 290 85.71 92.15 32.87
CA ARG A 290 86.81 92.89 32.23
C ARG A 290 86.77 94.38 32.52
N ALA A 291 85.58 94.97 32.69
CA ALA A 291 85.43 96.36 33.12
C ALA A 291 85.84 96.55 34.59
N ALA A 292 85.35 95.69 35.49
CA ALA A 292 85.75 95.69 36.91
C ALA A 292 87.26 95.49 37.08
N ALA A 293 87.84 94.53 36.34
CA ALA A 293 89.29 94.30 36.33
C ALA A 293 90.11 95.43 35.67
N ALA A 294 89.50 96.32 34.88
CA ALA A 294 90.14 97.52 34.37
C ALA A 294 90.08 98.66 35.40
N THR A 295 88.93 98.88 36.05
CA THR A 295 88.76 99.87 37.12
C THR A 295 89.72 99.59 38.29
N ALA A 296 89.76 98.35 38.79
CA ALA A 296 90.65 97.98 39.90
C ALA A 296 92.15 98.15 39.58
N ARG A 297 92.54 98.07 38.30
CA ARG A 297 93.92 98.36 37.87
C ARG A 297 94.19 99.86 37.82
N ALA A 298 93.25 100.67 37.36
CA ALA A 298 93.36 102.13 37.36
C ALA A 298 93.44 102.69 38.79
N GLU A 299 92.63 102.17 39.71
CA GLU A 299 92.65 102.53 41.14
C GLU A 299 94.01 102.15 41.77
N SER A 300 94.49 100.93 41.53
CA SER A 300 95.81 100.47 41.99
C SER A 300 96.97 101.32 41.42
N GLU A 301 96.91 101.76 40.17
CA GLU A 301 97.95 102.62 39.58
C GLU A 301 97.92 104.06 40.15
N ILE A 302 96.73 104.55 40.56
CA ILE A 302 96.59 105.85 41.23
C ILE A 302 97.16 105.79 42.66
N GLU A 303 96.83 104.76 43.45
CA GLU A 303 97.41 104.57 44.80
C GLU A 303 98.94 104.41 44.73
N ALA A 304 99.45 103.65 43.77
CA ALA A 304 100.90 103.47 43.56
C ALA A 304 101.63 104.80 43.26
N ARG A 305 101.00 105.71 42.50
CA ARG A 305 101.56 107.05 42.23
C ARG A 305 101.54 107.96 43.45
N LEU A 306 100.46 107.96 44.23
CA LEU A 306 100.36 108.76 45.46
C LEU A 306 101.39 108.30 46.51
N GLY A 307 101.55 106.99 46.71
CA GLY A 307 102.59 106.43 47.58
C GLY A 307 104.02 106.76 47.12
N ALA A 308 104.26 106.87 45.81
CA ALA A 308 105.55 107.29 45.26
C ALA A 308 105.87 108.77 45.51
N GLU A 309 104.87 109.67 45.49
CA GLU A 309 105.10 111.08 45.81
C GLU A 309 105.38 111.31 47.31
N ASP A 310 104.63 110.66 48.20
CA ASP A 310 104.81 110.87 49.64
C ASP A 310 106.10 110.23 50.17
N THR A 311 106.54 109.10 49.60
CA THR A 311 107.89 108.57 49.88
C THR A 311 109.00 109.49 49.35
N ALA A 312 108.82 110.15 48.21
CA ALA A 312 109.76 111.15 47.72
C ALA A 312 109.82 112.42 48.61
N ARG A 313 108.67 112.90 49.09
CA ARG A 313 108.60 114.03 50.07
C ARG A 313 109.28 113.67 51.39
N ALA A 314 109.03 112.47 51.92
CA ALA A 314 109.66 111.98 53.14
C ALA A 314 111.19 111.86 53.00
N ALA A 315 111.68 111.37 51.86
CA ALA A 315 113.11 111.28 51.58
C ALA A 315 113.80 112.66 51.54
N GLN A 316 113.19 113.66 50.90
CA GLN A 316 113.73 115.03 50.87
C GLN A 316 113.75 115.68 52.27
N ALA A 317 112.70 115.46 53.07
CA ALA A 317 112.66 115.93 54.46
C ALA A 317 113.76 115.29 55.32
N ALA A 318 114.01 114.00 55.18
CA ALA A 318 115.07 113.28 55.88
C ALA A 318 116.48 113.79 55.53
N VAL A 319 116.77 114.01 54.24
CA VAL A 319 118.06 114.55 53.77
C VAL A 319 118.32 115.96 54.32
N LEU A 320 117.31 116.82 54.37
CA LEU A 320 117.44 118.17 54.95
C LEU A 320 117.68 118.14 56.47
N THR A 321 117.14 117.16 57.19
CA THR A 321 117.39 116.99 58.62
C THR A 321 118.81 116.47 58.89
N LEU A 322 119.22 115.39 58.22
CA LEU A 322 120.58 114.82 58.31
C LEU A 322 121.67 115.82 57.94
N THR A 323 121.40 116.75 57.01
CA THR A 323 122.34 117.82 56.65
C THR A 323 122.54 118.81 57.80
N ARG A 324 121.47 119.22 58.50
CA ARG A 324 121.57 120.10 59.68
C ARG A 324 122.27 119.42 60.85
N GLU A 325 122.00 118.13 61.07
CA GLU A 325 122.66 117.34 62.12
C GLU A 325 124.17 117.20 61.87
N ARG A 326 124.58 116.93 60.63
CA ARG A 326 125.99 116.94 60.22
C ARG A 326 126.67 118.29 60.49
N ASP A 327 126.01 119.39 60.15
CA ASP A 327 126.59 120.73 60.24
C ASP A 327 126.63 121.25 61.69
N GLY A 328 125.67 120.84 62.53
CA GLY A 328 125.73 120.98 63.99
C GLY A 328 126.93 120.23 64.57
N LEU A 329 127.05 118.92 64.30
CA LEU A 329 128.16 118.09 64.80
C LEU A 329 129.55 118.58 64.34
N ALA A 330 129.66 119.18 63.15
CA ALA A 330 130.89 119.81 62.67
C ALA A 330 131.24 121.10 63.45
N THR A 331 130.22 121.85 63.88
CA THR A 331 130.36 123.04 64.72
C THR A 331 130.74 122.66 66.15
N ASP A 332 130.11 121.63 66.72
CA ASP A 332 130.44 121.12 68.06
C ASP A 332 131.86 120.54 68.10
N LEU A 333 132.29 119.81 67.06
CA LEU A 333 133.68 119.31 66.95
C LEU A 333 134.73 120.42 66.82
N THR A 334 134.39 121.59 66.28
CA THR A 334 135.32 122.73 66.25
C THR A 334 135.34 123.48 67.58
N ALA A 335 134.18 123.65 68.23
CA ALA A 335 134.09 124.20 69.60
C ALA A 335 134.87 123.34 70.62
N LEU A 336 134.71 122.02 70.60
CA LEU A 336 135.39 121.10 71.53
C LEU A 336 136.91 121.10 71.34
N ARG A 337 137.39 121.26 70.09
CA ARG A 337 138.82 121.41 69.76
C ARG A 337 139.39 122.75 70.23
N ALA A 338 138.61 123.82 70.16
CA ALA A 338 139.00 125.13 70.70
C ALA A 338 139.08 125.11 72.23
N ALA A 339 138.09 124.49 72.91
CA ALA A 339 138.10 124.34 74.37
C ALA A 339 139.30 123.52 74.85
N THR A 340 139.52 122.34 74.29
CA THR A 340 140.64 121.45 74.70
C THR A 340 142.02 122.03 74.38
N THR A 341 142.17 122.85 73.33
CA THR A 341 143.44 123.58 73.10
C THR A 341 143.64 124.75 74.06
N ALA A 342 142.57 125.44 74.48
CA ALA A 342 142.65 126.46 75.53
C ALA A 342 143.00 125.84 76.90
N GLU A 343 142.42 124.71 77.27
CA GLU A 343 142.77 123.98 78.51
C GLU A 343 144.23 123.48 78.47
N LEU A 344 144.70 122.95 77.35
CA LEU A 344 146.10 122.54 77.16
C LEU A 344 147.10 123.72 77.11
N ALA A 345 146.63 124.95 76.89
CA ALA A 345 147.43 126.16 77.07
C ALA A 345 147.47 126.56 78.55
N ALA A 346 146.31 126.65 79.20
CA ALA A 346 146.19 127.01 80.62
C ALA A 346 146.97 126.04 81.54
N LEU A 347 146.92 124.73 81.26
CA LEU A 347 147.69 123.72 82.00
C LEU A 347 149.20 123.82 81.77
N ARG A 348 149.66 124.30 80.61
CA ARG A 348 151.09 124.58 80.37
C ARG A 348 151.55 125.81 81.13
N ASP A 349 150.80 126.91 81.06
CA ASP A 349 151.06 128.11 81.85
C ASP A 349 151.13 127.80 83.35
N GLN A 350 150.21 126.98 83.88
CA GLN A 350 150.23 126.52 85.27
C GLN A 350 151.47 125.66 85.60
N LEU A 351 151.90 124.79 84.67
CA LEU A 351 153.09 123.95 84.85
C LEU A 351 154.38 124.77 84.85
N ASP A 352 154.50 125.75 83.96
CA ASP A 352 155.69 126.58 83.86
C ASP A 352 155.73 127.65 84.97
N GLN A 353 154.58 128.19 85.41
CA GLN A 353 154.47 128.96 86.66
C GLN A 353 154.77 128.11 87.91
N ALA A 354 154.53 126.80 87.89
CA ALA A 354 154.95 125.90 88.97
C ALA A 354 156.48 125.65 88.93
N ARG A 355 157.06 125.52 87.75
CA ARG A 355 158.52 125.41 87.55
C ARG A 355 159.28 126.68 87.95
N GLU A 356 158.79 127.86 87.57
CA GLU A 356 159.40 129.12 88.04
C GLU A 356 159.39 129.22 89.56
N ARG A 357 158.28 128.83 90.21
CA ARG A 357 158.19 128.80 91.68
C ARG A 357 159.14 127.78 92.30
N ALA A 358 159.33 126.61 91.67
CA ALA A 358 160.31 125.62 92.11
C ALA A 358 161.75 126.16 91.99
N VAL A 359 162.14 126.71 90.84
CA VAL A 359 163.48 127.29 90.61
C VAL A 359 163.75 128.49 91.52
N ARG A 360 162.72 129.30 91.82
CA ARG A 360 162.82 130.41 92.77
C ARG A 360 162.97 129.92 94.22
N ALA A 361 162.23 128.89 94.61
CA ALA A 361 162.39 128.26 95.93
C ALA A 361 163.75 127.54 96.09
N GLU A 362 164.31 126.97 95.03
CA GLU A 362 165.66 126.39 95.09
C GLU A 362 166.75 127.46 95.15
N THR A 363 166.63 128.57 94.43
CA THR A 363 167.58 129.69 94.55
C THR A 363 167.45 130.43 95.88
N GLU A 364 166.25 130.52 96.47
CA GLU A 364 166.05 130.99 97.86
C GLU A 364 166.66 130.02 98.90
N ARG A 365 166.52 128.70 98.72
CA ARG A 365 167.19 127.69 99.57
C ARG A 365 168.71 127.82 99.48
N ASP A 366 169.26 127.93 98.28
CA ASP A 366 170.70 127.98 98.06
C ASP A 366 171.31 129.29 98.59
N ALA A 367 170.55 130.39 98.59
CA ALA A 367 170.89 131.64 99.29
C ALA A 367 170.88 131.46 100.82
N LEU A 368 169.78 130.95 101.39
CA LEU A 368 169.66 130.72 102.84
C LEU A 368 170.72 129.74 103.38
N GLN A 369 171.14 128.78 102.57
CA GLN A 369 172.15 127.79 102.95
C GLN A 369 173.59 128.34 102.81
N ALA A 370 173.82 129.37 102.00
CA ALA A 370 175.05 130.16 102.03
C ALA A 370 175.12 131.09 103.27
N GLU A 371 173.97 131.58 103.74
CA GLU A 371 173.88 132.49 104.90
C GLU A 371 173.97 131.76 106.26
N GLN A 372 173.74 130.44 106.31
CA GLN A 372 174.01 129.59 107.50
C GLN A 372 175.48 129.18 107.67
N THR A 373 176.33 130.20 107.49
CA THR A 373 177.52 130.52 108.28
C THR A 373 177.90 129.62 109.47
N SER A 374 179.21 129.47 109.58
CA SER A 374 179.96 129.19 110.80
C SER A 374 179.34 129.66 112.14
N ARG A 375 178.84 128.69 112.92
CA ARG A 375 179.14 128.45 114.38
C ARG A 375 178.70 129.53 115.41
N PRO A 376 178.18 129.19 116.64
CA PRO A 376 177.72 127.91 117.21
C PRO A 376 176.36 127.92 117.99
N ALA A 377 175.82 126.72 118.26
CA ALA A 377 174.94 126.34 119.40
C ALA A 377 173.49 126.96 119.47
N ALA A 378 172.45 126.33 120.05
CA ALA A 378 172.38 125.10 120.88
C ALA A 378 170.94 124.48 120.99
N ARG A 379 170.86 123.17 121.31
CA ARG A 379 169.78 122.42 122.03
C ARG A 379 168.39 122.26 121.33
N ARG A 380 167.89 121.00 121.15
CA ARG A 380 166.91 120.21 121.98
C ARG A 380 165.48 120.83 122.06
N ARG A 381 164.35 120.10 121.99
CA ARG A 381 164.06 118.64 122.08
C ARG A 381 162.64 118.27 121.56
N THR A 382 162.43 116.97 121.31
CA THR A 382 161.16 116.19 121.09
C THR A 382 159.94 116.56 121.95
N PRO A 383 158.69 116.46 121.43
CA PRO A 383 157.80 115.26 121.55
C PRO A 383 156.93 115.01 120.28
N ARG A 384 155.98 114.06 120.09
CA ARG A 384 155.56 112.71 120.56
C ARG A 384 154.22 112.37 119.81
N THR A 385 153.90 111.09 119.60
CA THR A 385 152.72 110.50 118.90
C THR A 385 151.46 110.26 119.78
N PRO A 386 150.32 109.67 119.30
CA PRO A 386 149.75 109.54 117.93
C PRO A 386 148.39 110.31 117.83
N PRO A 387 147.10 109.80 117.81
CA PRO A 387 146.48 108.44 117.72
C PRO A 387 145.32 108.22 116.67
N ALA A 388 144.95 106.94 116.48
CA ALA A 388 143.59 106.35 116.25
C ALA A 388 142.81 106.38 114.89
N ASP A 389 142.34 105.17 114.53
CA ASP A 389 141.23 104.74 113.65
C ASP A 389 139.84 104.95 114.37
N PRO A 390 138.62 104.74 113.79
CA PRO A 390 138.14 103.38 113.44
C PRO A 390 137.07 103.18 112.32
N ASP A 391 137.13 102.00 111.69
CA ASP A 391 136.00 101.14 111.23
C ASP A 391 134.81 101.73 110.44
N ARG A 392 134.92 101.85 109.10
CA ARG A 392 134.23 100.98 108.12
C ARG A 392 134.41 101.38 106.65
#